data_AF-A0A963QYG4-F1
#
_entry.id   AF-A0A963QYG4-F1
#
_cell.length_a   1.000
_cell.length_b   1.000
_cell.length_c   1.000
_cell.angle_alpha   90.00
_cell.angle_beta   90.00
_cell.angle_gamma   90.00
#
_symmetry.space_group_name_H-M   'P 1'
#
loop_
_entity.id
_entity.type
_entity.pdbx_description
1 polymer ?
#
loop_
_entity_poly.entity_id
_entity_poly.type
_entity_poly.pdbx_seq_one_letter_code
_entity_poly.pdbx_strand_id
1 'polypeptide(L)'
;MSIMTRCSALAMLAASAALGALGQPASAADLAIVSGSVGKDIQELQKHLDQFMEKTGHKVEIVTMPASTTDQFGQYRLWLSAQNADIDVYRTDVIWAPQLHEHFVDLSEAAADIVGEHFPAIIESQTVDGKLVALPMFTDAPALYYRTDLLEKHGKEPPETWVELADTAAAIVEAEGNADLFGFVFQGAAYEGLTCDA
;
A
#
# COMPACT_ATOMS: atom_id res chain seq x y z
N MET A 1 49.68 -32.40 -46.73
CA MET A 1 50.66 -33.21 -45.99
C MET A 1 50.32 -33.06 -44.52
N SER A 2 49.66 -33.97 -43.81
CA SER A 2 49.41 -35.40 -43.96
C SER A 2 48.14 -35.77 -43.17
N ILE A 3 47.21 -36.52 -43.82
CA ILE A 3 46.45 -37.69 -43.32
C ILE A 3 45.51 -37.47 -42.11
N MET A 4 44.16 -37.47 -42.27
CA MET A 4 43.24 -38.66 -42.31
C MET A 4 43.24 -39.43 -40.96
N THR A 5 42.20 -40.04 -40.38
CA THR A 5 40.77 -40.31 -40.65
C THR A 5 40.27 -41.13 -39.44
N ARG A 6 39.08 -40.84 -38.89
CA ARG A 6 38.10 -41.76 -38.24
C ARG A 6 36.76 -40.98 -38.20
N CYS A 7 35.68 -41.24 -38.94
CA CYS A 7 34.87 -42.46 -39.18
C CYS A 7 34.62 -43.22 -37.86
N SER A 8 33.40 -43.40 -37.32
CA SER A 8 32.08 -43.52 -37.96
C SER A 8 30.94 -43.23 -36.97
N ALA A 9 29.75 -43.03 -37.55
CA ALA A 9 28.45 -42.66 -36.99
C ALA A 9 27.76 -43.70 -36.07
N LEU A 10 26.80 -43.22 -35.27
CA LEU A 10 25.50 -43.81 -34.82
C LEU A 10 25.00 -42.89 -33.68
N ALA A 11 23.74 -42.54 -33.44
CA ALA A 11 22.44 -42.74 -34.05
C ALA A 11 21.52 -41.63 -33.48
N MET A 12 20.57 -41.14 -34.28
CA MET A 12 19.45 -40.33 -33.77
C MET A 12 18.60 -41.18 -32.83
N LEU A 13 18.23 -40.63 -31.67
CA LEU A 13 16.97 -40.96 -31.01
C LEU A 13 16.28 -39.63 -30.67
N ALA A 14 15.25 -39.31 -31.45
CA ALA A 14 14.31 -38.25 -31.15
C ALA A 14 13.24 -38.78 -30.18
N ALA A 15 12.79 -37.88 -29.31
CA ALA A 15 11.53 -37.85 -28.57
C ALA A 15 11.28 -38.96 -27.54
N SER A 16 11.19 -38.57 -26.27
CA SER A 16 9.98 -38.84 -25.50
C SER A 16 9.83 -37.92 -24.29
N ALA A 17 8.62 -37.36 -24.23
CA ALA A 17 7.87 -36.99 -23.03
C ALA A 17 8.34 -35.80 -22.20
N ALA A 18 7.60 -34.71 -22.38
CA ALA A 18 7.22 -33.79 -21.32
C ALA A 18 7.05 -34.53 -19.99
N LEU A 19 7.97 -34.26 -19.06
CA LEU A 19 7.92 -34.80 -17.71
C LEU A 19 7.79 -33.63 -16.74
N GLY A 20 6.55 -33.40 -16.32
CA GLY A 20 6.21 -32.74 -15.08
C GLY A 20 6.40 -31.23 -15.05
N ALA A 21 5.32 -30.50 -15.33
CA ALA A 21 4.91 -29.43 -14.43
C ALA A 21 4.56 -30.07 -13.06
N LEU A 22 5.56 -30.62 -12.38
CA LEU A 22 5.50 -30.87 -10.96
C LEU A 22 5.63 -29.48 -10.35
N GLY A 23 4.52 -28.99 -9.77
CA GLY A 23 4.54 -27.78 -8.97
C GLY A 23 5.77 -27.81 -8.08
N GLN A 24 6.71 -26.91 -8.37
CA GLN A 24 7.81 -26.70 -7.45
C GLN A 24 7.16 -26.38 -6.11
N PRO A 25 7.52 -27.09 -5.02
CA PRO A 25 7.11 -26.63 -3.70
C PRO A 25 7.54 -25.16 -3.61
N ALA A 26 6.60 -24.27 -3.29
CA ALA A 26 6.90 -22.86 -3.12
C ALA A 26 8.11 -22.77 -2.18
N SER A 27 9.26 -22.38 -2.75
CA SER A 27 10.48 -22.24 -1.97
C SER A 27 10.29 -21.05 -1.06
N ALA A 28 10.74 -21.16 0.19
CA ALA A 28 10.75 -20.04 1.11
C ALA A 28 11.58 -18.89 0.49
N ALA A 29 10.88 -17.90 -0.06
CA ALA A 29 11.45 -16.64 -0.53
C ALA A 29 11.69 -15.67 0.65
N ASP A 30 12.77 -14.90 0.52
CA ASP A 30 12.98 -13.67 1.29
C ASP A 30 12.36 -12.52 0.49
N LEU A 31 11.42 -11.80 1.09
CA LEU A 31 10.65 -10.72 0.46
C LEU A 31 10.88 -9.40 1.20
N ALA A 32 10.81 -8.29 0.48
CA ALA A 32 10.82 -6.95 1.05
C ALA A 32 9.52 -6.21 0.72
N ILE A 33 8.86 -5.69 1.75
CA ILE A 33 7.69 -4.81 1.62
C ILE A 33 8.04 -3.40 2.09
N VAL A 34 7.80 -2.40 1.25
CA VAL A 34 7.98 -1.00 1.64
C VAL A 34 6.69 -0.41 2.19
N SER A 35 6.80 0.34 3.30
CA SER A 35 5.67 1.03 3.93
C SER A 35 6.09 2.31 4.66
N GLY A 36 5.21 3.32 4.64
CA GLY A 36 5.28 4.48 5.53
C GLY A 36 5.05 4.13 7.01
N SER A 37 5.41 5.04 7.92
CA SER A 37 5.46 4.80 9.37
C SER A 37 4.58 5.72 10.23
N VAL A 38 3.27 5.74 9.99
CA VAL A 38 2.33 6.58 10.77
C VAL A 38 1.81 5.83 12.01
N GLY A 39 1.83 6.46 13.18
CA GLY A 39 1.24 5.89 14.40
C GLY A 39 1.78 4.49 14.73
N LYS A 40 0.89 3.49 14.73
CA LYS A 40 1.22 2.07 15.01
C LYS A 40 1.29 1.20 13.76
N ASP A 41 1.25 1.80 12.57
CA ASP A 41 1.08 1.09 11.31
C ASP A 41 2.12 -0.02 11.08
N ILE A 42 3.41 0.27 11.27
CA ILE A 42 4.49 -0.73 11.17
C ILE A 42 4.32 -1.88 12.17
N GLN A 43 3.82 -1.59 13.38
CA GLN A 43 3.62 -2.61 14.41
C GLN A 43 2.47 -3.54 14.04
N GLU A 44 1.38 -3.00 13.48
CA GLU A 44 0.25 -3.81 13.01
C GLU A 44 0.60 -4.57 11.72
N LEU A 45 1.33 -3.96 10.79
CA LEU A 45 1.84 -4.65 9.60
C LEU A 45 2.73 -5.82 9.99
N GLN A 46 3.67 -5.62 10.93
CA GLN A 46 4.54 -6.69 11.42
C GLN A 46 3.74 -7.87 11.96
N LYS A 47 2.67 -7.64 12.74
CA LYS A 47 1.83 -8.73 13.26
C LYS A 47 1.17 -9.56 12.14
N HIS A 48 0.71 -8.91 11.07
CA HIS A 48 0.13 -9.62 9.93
C HIS A 48 1.19 -10.39 9.15
N LEU A 49 2.38 -9.80 8.96
CA LEU A 49 3.50 -10.47 8.30
C LEU A 49 4.03 -11.64 9.12
N ASP A 50 4.08 -11.55 10.45
CA ASP A 50 4.47 -12.66 11.32
C ASP A 50 3.55 -13.88 11.12
N GLN A 51 2.24 -13.65 11.05
CA GLN A 51 1.26 -14.71 10.77
C GLN A 51 1.44 -15.30 9.37
N PHE A 52 1.76 -14.47 8.38
CA PHE A 52 2.06 -14.92 7.02
C PHE A 52 3.33 -15.78 6.98
N MET A 53 4.42 -15.31 7.60
CA MET A 53 5.69 -16.02 7.69
C MET A 53 5.54 -17.37 8.41
N GLU A 54 4.77 -17.42 9.51
CA GLU A 54 4.49 -18.66 10.24
C GLU A 54 3.73 -19.69 9.37
N LYS A 55 2.74 -19.23 8.59
CA LYS A 55 1.90 -20.10 7.75
C LYS A 55 2.61 -20.61 6.51
N THR A 56 3.52 -19.82 5.95
CA THR A 56 4.08 -20.08 4.61
C THR A 56 5.56 -20.49 4.63
N GLY A 57 6.30 -20.15 5.70
CA GLY A 57 7.74 -20.31 5.78
C GLY A 57 8.54 -19.27 5.00
N HIS A 58 7.88 -18.31 4.34
CA HIS A 58 8.54 -17.13 3.76
C HIS A 58 9.12 -16.23 4.84
N LYS A 59 10.09 -15.38 4.46
CA LYS A 59 10.53 -14.26 5.29
C LYS A 59 10.15 -12.96 4.63
N VAL A 60 9.74 -11.99 5.43
CA VAL A 60 9.38 -10.66 4.94
C VAL A 60 10.07 -9.62 5.80
N GLU A 61 10.83 -8.72 5.17
CA GLU A 61 11.41 -7.52 5.78
C GLU A 61 10.56 -6.30 5.44
N ILE A 62 10.36 -5.41 6.43
CA ILE A 62 9.69 -4.13 6.21
C ILE A 62 10.73 -3.04 5.96
N VAL A 63 10.78 -2.52 4.75
CA VAL A 63 11.54 -1.31 4.41
C VAL A 63 10.72 -0.09 4.82
N THR A 64 11.11 0.53 5.92
CA THR A 64 10.33 1.62 6.51
C THR A 64 10.67 2.97 5.88
N MET A 65 9.64 3.73 5.50
CA MET A 65 9.76 5.10 5.01
C MET A 65 9.18 6.13 5.99
N PRO A 66 9.68 7.38 5.98
CA PRO A 66 9.08 8.48 6.72
C PRO A 66 7.60 8.71 6.34
N ALA A 67 6.83 9.31 7.25
CA ALA A 67 5.39 9.49 7.10
C ALA A 67 4.94 10.39 5.92
N SER A 68 5.81 11.21 5.36
CA SER A 68 5.49 12.11 4.24
C SER A 68 5.14 11.30 2.99
N THR A 69 3.88 11.38 2.56
CA THR A 69 3.37 10.74 1.34
C THR A 69 4.09 11.27 0.10
N THR A 70 4.39 12.57 0.07
CA THR A 70 5.17 13.19 -1.01
C THR A 70 6.58 12.61 -1.13
N ASP A 71 7.28 12.40 -0.01
CA ASP A 71 8.64 11.83 -0.02
C ASP A 71 8.60 10.35 -0.40
N GLN A 72 7.60 9.61 0.10
CA GLN A 72 7.35 8.21 -0.28
C GLN A 72 7.13 8.07 -1.78
N PHE A 73 6.21 8.84 -2.36
CA PHE A 73 5.91 8.79 -3.79
C PHE A 73 7.15 9.13 -4.65
N GLY A 74 7.91 10.16 -4.25
CA GLY A 74 9.16 10.53 -4.92
C GLY A 74 10.19 9.39 -4.94
N GLN A 75 10.33 8.69 -3.82
CA GLN A 75 11.26 7.57 -3.69
C GLN A 75 10.79 6.32 -4.45
N TYR A 76 9.48 6.02 -4.46
CA TYR A 76 8.93 4.90 -5.23
C TYR A 76 9.15 5.12 -6.71
N ARG A 77 8.87 6.32 -7.22
CA ARG A 77 9.16 6.69 -8.61
C ARG A 77 10.62 6.47 -8.97
N LEU A 78 11.54 6.87 -8.10
CA LEU A 78 12.98 6.69 -8.31
C LEU A 78 13.36 5.20 -8.37
N TRP A 79 12.92 4.40 -7.40
CA TRP A 79 13.23 2.96 -7.35
C TRP A 79 12.64 2.19 -8.53
N LEU A 80 11.36 2.43 -8.86
CA LEU A 80 10.67 1.76 -9.96
C LEU A 80 11.27 2.14 -11.33
N SER A 81 11.59 3.42 -11.53
CA SER A 81 12.26 3.88 -12.76
C SER A 81 13.65 3.29 -12.93
N ALA A 82 14.35 3.06 -11.81
CA ALA A 82 15.66 2.41 -11.79
C ALA A 82 15.58 0.88 -11.89
N GLN A 83 14.36 0.30 -11.91
CA GLN A 83 14.12 -1.14 -11.83
C GLN A 83 14.85 -1.77 -10.64
N ASN A 84 14.80 -1.10 -9.48
CA ASN A 84 15.37 -1.62 -8.25
C ASN A 84 14.70 -2.95 -7.89
N ALA A 85 15.51 -4.00 -7.69
CA ALA A 85 15.06 -5.34 -7.32
C ALA A 85 15.00 -5.58 -5.81
N ASP A 86 15.37 -4.59 -4.99
CA ASP A 86 15.44 -4.71 -3.53
C ASP A 86 14.05 -4.68 -2.86
N ILE A 87 12.99 -4.31 -3.58
CA ILE A 87 11.62 -4.18 -3.05
C ILE A 87 10.66 -5.02 -3.91
N ASP A 88 9.96 -5.95 -3.28
CA ASP A 88 9.02 -6.86 -3.96
C ASP A 88 7.58 -6.34 -3.89
N VAL A 89 7.19 -5.78 -2.74
CA VAL A 89 5.81 -5.33 -2.47
C VAL A 89 5.81 -3.85 -2.09
N TYR A 90 5.04 -3.06 -2.83
CA TYR A 90 4.87 -1.63 -2.56
C TYR A 90 3.52 -1.39 -1.91
N ARG A 91 3.52 -0.92 -0.66
CA ARG A 91 2.30 -0.35 -0.07
C ARG A 91 2.12 1.06 -0.60
N THR A 92 1.04 1.28 -1.34
CA THR A 92 0.77 2.50 -2.10
C THR A 92 -0.39 3.29 -1.51
N ASP A 93 -0.35 4.61 -1.66
CA ASP A 93 -1.55 5.45 -1.56
C ASP A 93 -2.50 5.14 -2.74
N VAL A 94 -3.80 5.39 -2.54
CA VAL A 94 -4.87 5.10 -3.50
C VAL A 94 -4.65 5.75 -4.86
N ILE A 95 -3.95 6.90 -4.90
CA ILE A 95 -3.66 7.61 -6.15
C ILE A 95 -2.35 7.18 -6.82
N TRP A 96 -1.46 6.41 -6.15
CA TRP A 96 -0.12 6.13 -6.68
C TRP A 96 -0.09 4.95 -7.64
N ALA A 97 -0.73 3.84 -7.29
CA ALA A 97 -0.62 2.62 -8.10
C ALA A 97 -1.07 2.83 -9.55
N PRO A 98 -2.18 3.56 -9.83
CA PRO A 98 -2.56 3.89 -11.20
C PRO A 98 -1.53 4.76 -11.93
N GLN A 99 -0.88 5.69 -11.24
CA GLN A 99 0.16 6.55 -11.82
C GLN A 99 1.46 5.79 -12.13
N LEU A 100 1.71 4.68 -11.45
CA LEU A 100 2.91 3.85 -11.56
C LEU A 100 2.64 2.49 -12.23
N HIS A 101 1.45 2.33 -12.83
CA HIS A 101 0.92 1.03 -13.29
C HIS A 101 1.85 0.29 -14.26
N GLU A 102 2.66 1.00 -15.06
CA GLU A 102 3.64 0.42 -15.98
C GLU A 102 4.70 -0.46 -15.27
N HIS A 103 4.89 -0.27 -13.96
CA HIS A 103 5.87 -0.99 -13.16
C HIS A 103 5.27 -2.15 -12.34
N PHE A 104 3.94 -2.26 -12.27
CA PHE A 104 3.28 -3.26 -11.44
C PHE A 104 2.77 -4.45 -12.27
N VAL A 105 2.75 -5.62 -11.62
CA VAL A 105 2.18 -6.84 -12.21
C VAL A 105 0.66 -6.76 -12.23
N ASP A 106 0.05 -7.48 -13.17
CA ASP A 106 -1.39 -7.65 -13.21
C ASP A 106 -1.83 -8.68 -12.15
N LEU A 107 -2.60 -8.24 -11.17
CA LEU A 107 -3.12 -9.06 -10.08
C LEU A 107 -4.47 -9.72 -10.40
N SER A 108 -5.06 -9.46 -11.57
CA SER A 108 -6.44 -9.86 -11.88
C SER A 108 -6.70 -11.36 -11.71
N GLU A 109 -5.75 -12.20 -12.15
CA GLU A 109 -5.85 -13.66 -12.01
C GLU A 109 -5.63 -14.09 -10.55
N ALA A 110 -4.60 -13.54 -9.90
CA ALA A 110 -4.22 -13.90 -8.54
C ALA A 110 -5.24 -13.47 -7.48
N ALA A 111 -6.06 -12.45 -7.79
CA ALA A 111 -7.06 -11.87 -6.90
C ALA A 111 -8.50 -12.27 -7.25
N ALA A 112 -8.71 -13.13 -8.26
CA ALA A 112 -10.04 -13.38 -8.81
C ALA A 112 -11.05 -13.93 -7.79
N ASP A 113 -10.58 -14.64 -6.77
CA ASP A 113 -11.39 -15.23 -5.71
C ASP A 113 -11.74 -14.24 -4.58
N ILE A 114 -10.95 -13.18 -4.39
CA ILE A 114 -11.12 -12.21 -3.29
C ILE A 114 -11.60 -10.83 -3.76
N VAL A 115 -11.48 -10.49 -5.06
CA VAL A 115 -11.82 -9.16 -5.59
C VAL A 115 -13.26 -8.74 -5.27
N GLY A 116 -14.19 -9.70 -5.22
CA GLY A 116 -15.60 -9.47 -4.89
C GLY A 116 -15.87 -9.13 -3.41
N GLU A 117 -14.88 -9.28 -2.54
CA GLU A 117 -14.96 -8.92 -1.12
C GLU A 117 -14.66 -7.44 -0.87
N HIS A 118 -14.18 -6.72 -1.89
CA HIS A 118 -13.80 -5.32 -1.81
C HIS A 118 -14.87 -4.38 -2.39
N PHE A 119 -14.79 -3.09 -2.03
CA PHE A 119 -15.65 -2.07 -2.62
C PHE A 119 -15.38 -1.94 -4.13
N PRO A 120 -16.41 -2.07 -4.99
CA PRO A 120 -16.23 -2.02 -6.44
C PRO A 120 -15.53 -0.75 -6.93
N ALA A 121 -15.85 0.40 -6.35
CA ALA A 121 -15.25 1.69 -6.71
C ALA A 121 -13.73 1.75 -6.43
N ILE A 122 -13.25 1.02 -5.42
CA ILE A 122 -11.82 0.96 -5.12
C ILE A 122 -11.13 0.01 -6.11
N ILE A 123 -11.73 -1.15 -6.40
CA ILE A 123 -11.19 -2.06 -7.43
C ILE A 123 -11.10 -1.36 -8.78
N GLU A 124 -12.14 -0.61 -9.16
CA GLU A 124 -12.15 0.20 -10.39
C GLU A 124 -11.03 1.24 -10.38
N SER A 125 -10.82 1.97 -9.28
CA SER A 125 -9.77 2.98 -9.20
C SER A 125 -8.35 2.38 -9.25
N GLN A 126 -8.17 1.12 -8.86
CA GLN A 126 -6.90 0.40 -8.93
C GLN A 126 -6.72 -0.43 -10.22
N THR A 127 -7.66 -0.32 -11.18
CA THR A 127 -7.59 -1.01 -12.47
C THR A 127 -7.23 -0.03 -13.59
N VAL A 128 -6.11 -0.28 -14.27
CA VAL A 128 -5.64 0.55 -15.40
C VAL A 128 -5.45 -0.34 -16.62
N ASP A 129 -5.98 0.08 -17.78
CA ASP A 129 -5.91 -0.67 -19.04
C ASP A 129 -6.38 -2.14 -18.91
N GLY A 130 -7.39 -2.37 -18.06
CA GLY A 130 -7.95 -3.69 -17.79
C GLY A 130 -7.12 -4.58 -16.87
N LYS A 131 -6.05 -4.06 -16.27
CA LYS A 131 -5.18 -4.77 -15.32
C LYS A 131 -5.39 -4.23 -13.91
N LEU A 132 -5.63 -5.11 -12.95
CA LEU A 132 -5.65 -4.76 -11.54
C LEU A 132 -4.21 -4.59 -11.05
N VAL A 133 -3.77 -3.35 -10.81
CA VAL A 133 -2.36 -3.07 -10.49
C VAL A 133 -2.07 -2.91 -8.99
N ALA A 134 -3.12 -2.86 -8.16
CA ALA A 134 -3.00 -2.91 -6.71
C ALA A 134 -4.26 -3.53 -6.09
N LEU A 135 -4.10 -4.14 -4.91
CA LEU A 135 -5.21 -4.66 -4.11
C LEU A 135 -5.45 -3.79 -2.88
N PRO A 136 -6.71 -3.51 -2.50
CA PRO A 136 -7.01 -2.71 -1.33
C PRO A 136 -6.63 -3.45 -0.04
N MET A 137 -5.80 -2.83 0.79
CA MET A 137 -5.47 -3.34 2.13
C MET A 137 -6.43 -2.80 3.20
N PHE A 138 -6.77 -1.52 3.11
CA PHE A 138 -7.77 -0.80 3.91
C PHE A 138 -8.19 0.45 3.13
N THR A 139 -9.20 1.16 3.61
CA THR A 139 -9.61 2.47 3.07
C THR A 139 -9.93 3.40 4.22
N ASP A 140 -9.72 4.69 4.02
CA ASP A 140 -10.08 5.73 4.97
C ASP A 140 -11.12 6.67 4.36
N ALA A 141 -11.76 7.44 5.23
CA ALA A 141 -12.63 8.55 4.88
C ALA A 141 -12.40 9.68 5.90
N PRO A 142 -12.54 10.96 5.51
CA PRO A 142 -12.40 12.06 6.44
C PRO A 142 -13.49 11.97 7.52
N ALA A 143 -13.11 12.28 8.76
CA ALA A 143 -14.00 12.30 9.90
C ALA A 143 -13.68 13.48 10.82
N LEU A 144 -14.73 14.08 11.39
CA LEU A 144 -14.58 15.10 12.42
C LEU A 144 -14.48 14.44 13.80
N TYR A 145 -13.33 14.62 14.45
CA TYR A 145 -13.14 14.27 15.85
C TYR A 145 -13.41 15.48 16.73
N TYR A 146 -14.14 15.30 17.82
CA TYR A 146 -14.50 16.37 18.74
C TYR A 146 -14.44 15.92 20.20
N ARG A 147 -14.30 16.90 21.12
CA ARG A 147 -14.27 16.67 22.57
C ARG A 147 -15.68 16.71 23.13
N THR A 148 -16.29 15.54 23.31
CA THR A 148 -17.65 15.40 23.85
C THR A 148 -17.83 16.10 25.19
N ASP A 149 -16.83 16.02 26.07
CA ASP A 149 -16.87 16.63 27.40
C ASP A 149 -16.87 18.18 27.34
N LEU A 150 -16.21 18.78 26.36
CA LEU A 150 -16.26 20.22 26.15
C LEU A 150 -17.59 20.65 25.53
N LEU A 151 -18.14 19.88 24.60
CA LEU A 151 -19.47 20.16 24.04
C LEU A 151 -20.54 20.09 25.15
N GLU A 152 -20.54 19.04 25.96
CA GLU A 152 -21.47 18.86 27.08
C GLU A 152 -21.34 19.98 28.13
N LYS A 153 -20.12 20.33 28.54
CA LYS A 153 -19.85 21.40 29.52
C LYS A 153 -20.44 22.74 29.09
N HIS A 154 -20.43 23.03 27.79
CA HIS A 154 -20.89 24.30 27.22
C HIS A 154 -22.30 24.24 26.61
N GLY A 155 -23.01 23.11 26.77
CA GLY A 155 -24.35 22.92 26.23
C GLY A 155 -24.40 23.04 24.70
N LYS A 156 -23.41 22.46 24.02
CA LYS A 156 -23.27 22.44 22.56
C LYS A 156 -23.51 21.04 22.01
N GLU A 157 -24.08 20.97 20.82
CA GLU A 157 -24.18 19.74 20.05
C GLU A 157 -22.98 19.62 19.08
N PRO A 158 -22.65 18.42 18.58
CA PRO A 158 -21.69 18.26 17.50
C PRO A 158 -22.10 19.11 16.28
N PRO A 159 -21.18 19.88 15.68
CA PRO A 159 -21.51 20.76 14.56
C PRO A 159 -21.83 19.96 13.29
N GLU A 160 -22.87 20.37 12.56
CA GLU A 160 -23.27 19.77 11.29
C GLU A 160 -22.77 20.57 10.08
N THR A 161 -22.33 21.81 10.31
CA THR A 161 -21.78 22.69 9.27
C THR A 161 -20.44 23.30 9.66
N TRP A 162 -19.67 23.74 8.66
CA TRP A 162 -18.41 24.45 8.89
C TRP A 162 -18.57 25.76 9.68
N VAL A 163 -19.69 26.46 9.49
CA VAL A 163 -20.00 27.68 10.25
C VAL A 163 -20.24 27.34 11.71
N GLU A 164 -21.05 26.31 11.98
CA GLU A 164 -21.29 25.83 13.35
C GLU A 164 -20.02 25.32 14.02
N LEU A 165 -19.14 24.65 13.27
CA LEU A 165 -17.83 24.22 13.77
C LEU A 165 -17.00 25.42 14.20
N ALA A 166 -16.88 26.44 13.35
CA ALA A 166 -16.11 27.65 13.65
C ALA A 166 -16.67 28.41 14.86
N ASP A 167 -18.00 28.62 14.89
CA ASP A 167 -18.67 29.35 15.98
C ASP A 167 -18.59 28.59 17.30
N THR A 168 -18.79 27.27 17.28
CA THR A 168 -18.72 26.41 18.47
C THR A 168 -17.28 26.35 19.01
N ALA A 169 -16.30 26.16 18.13
CA ALA A 169 -14.90 26.15 18.49
C ALA A 169 -14.45 27.48 19.12
N ALA A 170 -14.82 28.62 18.51
CA ALA A 170 -14.48 29.94 19.04
C ALA A 170 -15.09 30.19 20.42
N ALA A 171 -16.38 29.86 20.60
CA ALA A 171 -17.07 30.04 21.88
C ALA A 171 -16.45 29.19 23.00
N ILE A 172 -16.07 27.94 22.71
CA ILE A 172 -15.44 27.04 23.70
C ILE A 172 -14.04 27.53 24.07
N VAL A 173 -13.22 27.93 23.08
CA VAL A 173 -11.88 28.46 23.34
C VAL A 173 -11.94 29.71 24.22
N GLU A 174 -12.85 30.64 23.92
CA GLU A 174 -13.05 31.84 24.72
C GLU A 174 -13.49 31.50 26.15
N ALA A 175 -14.45 30.58 26.31
CA ALA A 175 -14.98 30.19 27.61
C ALA A 175 -13.98 29.41 28.48
N GLU A 176 -13.11 28.59 27.87
CA GLU A 176 -12.05 27.88 28.60
C GLU A 176 -10.89 28.80 29.00
N GLY A 177 -10.62 29.87 28.23
CA GLY A 177 -9.55 30.82 28.52
C GLY A 177 -8.15 30.20 28.57
N ASN A 178 -7.97 29.02 27.97
CA ASN A 178 -6.72 28.28 27.95
C ASN A 178 -5.94 28.59 26.67
N ALA A 179 -4.77 29.22 26.80
CA ALA A 179 -3.91 29.59 25.67
C ALA A 179 -3.42 28.38 24.85
N ASP A 180 -3.39 27.18 25.44
CA ASP A 180 -2.97 25.95 24.77
C ASP A 180 -4.13 25.19 24.09
N LEU A 181 -5.37 25.70 24.20
CA LEU A 181 -6.54 25.11 23.57
C LEU A 181 -6.77 25.72 22.18
N PHE A 182 -6.64 24.88 21.15
CA PHE A 182 -6.98 25.22 19.79
C PHE A 182 -8.36 24.68 19.44
N GLY A 183 -9.21 25.53 18.87
CA GLY A 183 -10.60 25.18 18.56
C GLY A 183 -10.74 24.17 17.42
N PHE A 184 -9.79 24.16 16.48
CA PHE A 184 -9.73 23.19 15.39
C PHE A 184 -8.28 23.03 14.93
N VAL A 185 -7.88 21.79 14.65
CA VAL A 185 -6.57 21.43 14.11
C VAL A 185 -6.76 20.47 12.95
N PHE A 186 -5.98 20.65 11.89
CA PHE A 186 -5.99 19.85 10.67
C PHE A 186 -4.61 19.91 10.02
N GLN A 187 -4.37 19.08 8.99
CA GLN A 187 -3.08 18.97 8.33
C GLN A 187 -2.87 20.06 7.27
N GLY A 188 -2.74 21.31 7.68
CA GLY A 188 -2.57 22.47 6.78
C GLY A 188 -1.19 22.65 6.13
N ALA A 189 -0.28 21.68 6.26
CA ALA A 189 1.05 21.76 5.65
C ALA A 189 0.99 21.55 4.13
N ALA A 190 1.92 22.13 3.37
CA ALA A 190 2.00 21.90 1.92
C ALA A 190 2.67 20.56 1.60
N TYR A 191 1.88 19.49 1.57
CA TYR A 191 2.28 18.15 1.14
C TYR A 191 1.08 17.47 0.46
N GLU A 192 1.31 16.31 -0.14
CA GLU A 192 0.27 15.56 -0.86
C GLU A 192 -1.00 15.34 -0.01
N GLY A 193 -0.88 14.96 1.26
CA GLY A 193 -2.05 14.69 2.10
C GLY A 193 -2.97 15.90 2.32
N LEU A 194 -2.50 17.14 2.09
CA LEU A 194 -3.37 18.33 2.14
C LEU A 194 -4.53 18.24 1.14
N THR A 195 -4.38 17.52 0.02
CA THR A 195 -5.48 17.37 -0.95
C THR A 195 -6.66 16.59 -0.39
N CYS A 196 -6.49 15.88 0.72
CA CYS A 196 -7.56 15.19 1.43
C CYS A 196 -8.34 16.13 2.37
N ASP A 197 -7.76 17.27 2.74
CA ASP A 197 -8.27 18.20 3.76
C ASP A 197 -8.71 19.57 3.20
N ALA A 198 -8.43 19.85 1.91
CA ALA A 198 -8.60 21.16 1.26
C ALA A 198 -9.63 21.16 0.11
#